data_AF-A0A7D4DH72-F1
#
_entry.id   AF-A0A7D4DH72-F1
#
_cell.length_a   1.000
_cell.length_b   1.000
_cell.length_c   1.000
_cell.angle_alpha   90.00
_cell.angle_beta   90.00
_cell.angle_gamma   90.00
#
_symmetry.space_group_name_H-M   'P 1'
#
loop_
_entity.id
_entity.type
_entity.pdbx_description
1 polymer ?
#
loop_
_entity_poly.entity_id
_entity_poly.type
_entity_poly.pdbx_seq_one_letter_code
_entity_poly.pdbx_strand_id
1 'polypeptide(L)'
;MGMQTDIIQSAVTVIDLAKIKGLIGLEDTYVVEVEKLGVGIFKDTYSIMTKENYKLARYRKAEHLFRLLREIDLELEPVLTAQTRHHGKVTILKSPKEFKLEVINSPKKFPKTSIKKARGIVSGRIVDVALDVKENEIVLYQPKSICIRNGFNETGGVLEFSKENGSLNIIK
;
A
#
# COMPACT_ATOMS: atom_id res chain seq x y z
N MET A 1 -41.19 12.00 5.81
CA MET A 1 -40.00 11.73 4.98
C MET A 1 -38.92 11.19 5.90
N GLY A 2 -38.75 9.87 5.95
CA GLY A 2 -37.69 9.25 6.76
C GLY A 2 -36.37 9.41 6.04
N MET A 3 -35.39 10.06 6.67
CA MET A 3 -34.00 10.00 6.22
C MET A 3 -33.55 8.55 6.34
N GLN A 4 -33.48 7.87 5.20
CA GLN A 4 -32.80 6.60 5.09
C GLN A 4 -31.33 6.91 5.36
N THR A 5 -30.84 6.60 6.56
CA THR A 5 -29.40 6.59 6.84
C THR A 5 -28.81 5.54 5.92
N ASP A 6 -28.23 5.98 4.80
CA ASP A 6 -27.55 5.11 3.85
C ASP A 6 -26.50 4.31 4.61
N ILE A 7 -26.79 3.02 4.80
CA ILE A 7 -25.87 2.14 5.50
C ILE A 7 -24.65 1.98 4.60
N ILE A 8 -23.50 2.44 5.10
CA ILE A 8 -22.23 2.31 4.41
C ILE A 8 -21.94 0.82 4.21
N GLN A 9 -21.89 0.39 2.95
CA GLN A 9 -21.79 -1.03 2.63
C GLN A 9 -20.36 -1.55 2.83
N SER A 10 -19.36 -0.81 2.33
CA SER A 10 -18.00 -1.32 2.16
C SER A 10 -16.91 -0.27 2.42
N ALA A 11 -15.66 -0.72 2.51
CA ALA A 11 -14.51 0.16 2.60
C ALA A 11 -14.37 1.11 1.38
N VAL A 12 -14.81 0.70 0.18
CA VAL A 12 -14.84 1.58 -1.01
C VAL A 12 -15.73 2.79 -0.76
N THR A 13 -16.92 2.58 -0.19
CA THR A 13 -17.85 3.66 0.14
C THR A 13 -17.27 4.62 1.18
N VAL A 14 -16.45 4.12 2.12
CA VAL A 14 -15.76 4.95 3.11
C VAL A 14 -14.68 5.82 2.45
N ILE A 15 -13.94 5.27 1.48
CA ILE A 15 -12.95 6.01 0.69
C ILE A 15 -13.64 7.12 -0.12
N ASP A 16 -14.74 6.80 -0.79
CA ASP A 16 -15.50 7.79 -1.57
C ASP A 16 -16.06 8.89 -0.68
N LEU A 17 -16.55 8.55 0.52
CA LEU A 17 -16.99 9.53 1.51
C LEU A 17 -15.84 10.43 1.98
N ALA A 18 -14.64 9.88 2.21
CA ALA A 18 -13.46 10.65 2.58
C ALA A 18 -13.07 11.65 1.47
N LYS A 19 -13.17 11.25 0.20
CA LYS A 19 -12.94 12.12 -0.97
C LYS A 19 -13.97 13.23 -1.07
N ILE A 20 -15.26 12.89 -0.95
CA ILE A 20 -16.36 13.88 -1.01
C ILE A 20 -16.23 14.93 0.10
N LYS A 21 -15.76 14.50 1.29
CA LYS A 21 -15.49 15.40 2.42
C LYS A 21 -14.18 16.19 2.31
N GLY A 22 -13.38 15.98 1.26
CA GLY A 22 -12.09 16.64 1.09
C GLY A 22 -11.01 16.20 2.09
N LEU A 23 -11.20 15.06 2.77
CA LEU A 23 -10.26 14.53 3.76
C LEU A 23 -9.05 13.87 3.09
N ILE A 24 -9.29 13.28 1.92
CA ILE A 24 -8.25 12.77 1.00
C ILE A 24 -8.54 13.29 -0.41
N GLY A 25 -7.50 13.67 -1.13
CA GLY A 25 -7.53 14.05 -2.54
C GLY A 25 -7.43 12.86 -3.49
N LEU A 26 -7.56 13.12 -4.80
CA LEU A 26 -7.34 12.12 -5.85
C LEU A 26 -5.87 11.68 -5.96
N GLU A 27 -4.96 12.59 -5.62
CA GLU A 27 -3.50 12.39 -5.66
C GLU A 27 -2.92 11.93 -4.31
N ASP A 28 -3.75 11.90 -3.25
CA ASP A 28 -3.26 11.54 -1.92
C ASP A 28 -2.93 10.05 -1.83
N THR A 29 -1.86 9.74 -1.10
CA THR A 29 -1.62 8.38 -0.61
C THR A 29 -2.23 8.20 0.76
N TYR A 30 -2.91 7.08 0.96
CA TYR A 30 -3.57 6.75 2.22
C TYR A 30 -3.52 5.25 2.49
N VAL A 31 -3.66 4.88 3.74
CA VAL A 31 -3.82 3.50 4.18
C VAL A 31 -5.26 3.25 4.57
N VAL A 32 -5.78 2.12 4.11
CA VAL A 32 -7.09 1.61 4.51
C VAL A 32 -6.86 0.47 5.47
N GLU A 33 -7.34 0.64 6.70
CA GLU A 33 -7.45 -0.42 7.69
C GLU A 33 -8.89 -0.95 7.70
N VAL A 34 -9.05 -2.26 7.67
CA VAL A 34 -10.34 -2.95 7.76
C VAL A 34 -10.31 -3.98 8.89
N GLU A 35 -11.37 -4.02 9.71
CA GLU A 35 -11.50 -4.99 10.80
C GLU A 35 -11.80 -6.40 10.29
N LYS A 36 -12.68 -6.49 9.28
CA LYS A 36 -13.11 -7.76 8.68
C LYS A 36 -12.69 -7.81 7.22
N LEU A 37 -12.06 -8.92 6.84
CA LEU A 37 -11.72 -9.17 5.45
C LEU A 37 -13.00 -9.44 4.67
N GLY A 38 -13.20 -8.67 3.60
CA GLY A 38 -14.37 -8.79 2.74
C GLY A 38 -14.07 -9.51 1.43
N VAL A 39 -15.07 -9.55 0.56
CA VAL A 39 -14.91 -9.90 -0.86
C VAL A 39 -14.41 -8.69 -1.67
N GLY A 40 -13.68 -8.93 -2.75
CA GLY A 40 -13.20 -7.89 -3.66
C GLY A 40 -11.77 -7.40 -3.39
N ILE A 41 -11.56 -6.08 -3.32
CA ILE A 41 -10.24 -5.43 -3.31
C ILE A 41 -9.57 -5.53 -1.92
N PHE A 42 -10.34 -5.53 -0.83
CA PHE A 42 -9.83 -5.55 0.55
C PHE A 42 -9.82 -6.96 1.14
N LYS A 43 -8.86 -7.77 0.66
CA LYS A 43 -8.55 -9.11 1.18
C LYS A 43 -7.48 -9.11 2.28
N ASP A 44 -6.99 -7.94 2.63
CA ASP A 44 -5.91 -7.74 3.59
C ASP A 44 -6.32 -6.61 4.54
N THR A 45 -5.99 -6.79 5.82
CA THR A 45 -6.37 -5.89 6.92
C THR A 45 -5.87 -4.47 6.70
N TYR A 46 -4.68 -4.32 6.11
CA TYR A 46 -4.05 -3.04 5.84
C TYR A 46 -3.66 -2.96 4.36
N SER A 47 -4.06 -1.89 3.69
CA SER A 47 -3.72 -1.66 2.29
C SER A 47 -3.21 -0.23 2.09
N ILE A 48 -2.00 -0.06 1.56
CA ILE A 48 -1.50 1.25 1.11
C ILE A 48 -2.08 1.49 -0.28
N MET A 49 -2.81 2.59 -0.44
CA MET A 49 -3.46 3.02 -1.65
C MET A 49 -2.78 4.30 -2.14
N THR A 50 -2.29 4.30 -3.37
CA THR A 50 -1.80 5.50 -4.05
C THR A 50 -2.96 6.17 -4.79
N LYS A 51 -2.63 7.20 -5.58
CA LYS A 51 -3.55 7.82 -6.55
C LYS A 51 -4.30 6.77 -7.39
N GLU A 52 -5.50 7.15 -7.81
CA GLU A 52 -6.41 6.31 -8.63
C GLU A 52 -6.87 4.99 -7.97
N ASN A 53 -6.77 4.89 -6.64
CA ASN A 53 -7.07 3.66 -5.88
C ASN A 53 -6.19 2.47 -6.28
N TYR A 54 -4.99 2.73 -6.80
CA TYR A 54 -4.03 1.68 -7.01
C TYR A 54 -3.48 1.23 -5.67
N LYS A 55 -3.55 -0.08 -5.40
CA LYS A 55 -2.99 -0.61 -4.18
C LYS A 55 -1.49 -0.79 -4.40
N LEU A 56 -0.65 -0.22 -3.53
CA LEU A 56 0.80 -0.32 -3.56
C LEU A 56 1.33 -1.47 -2.70
N ALA A 57 0.75 -1.64 -1.51
CA ALA A 57 1.17 -2.66 -0.54
C ALA A 57 -0.01 -3.24 0.24
N ARG A 58 0.17 -4.45 0.77
CA ARG A 58 -0.82 -5.18 1.58
C ARG A 58 -0.17 -5.81 2.79
N TYR A 59 -0.81 -5.67 3.94
CA TYR A 59 -0.36 -6.30 5.18
C TYR A 59 -1.53 -6.94 5.90
N ARG A 60 -1.28 -8.14 6.43
CA ARG A 60 -2.24 -8.87 7.28
C ARG A 60 -2.14 -8.48 8.74
N LYS A 61 -0.95 -8.09 9.19
CA LYS A 61 -0.65 -7.69 10.57
C LYS A 61 -0.18 -6.25 10.60
N ALA A 62 -0.63 -5.49 11.59
CA ALA A 62 -0.26 -4.09 11.77
C ALA A 62 1.26 -3.93 11.92
N GLU A 63 1.91 -4.85 12.63
CA GLU A 63 3.36 -4.88 12.85
C GLU A 63 4.17 -4.81 11.54
N HIS A 64 3.70 -5.48 10.48
CA HIS A 64 4.42 -5.48 9.20
C HIS A 64 4.31 -4.14 8.49
N LEU A 65 3.13 -3.51 8.54
CA LEU A 65 2.94 -2.14 8.05
C LEU A 65 3.81 -1.18 8.86
N PHE A 66 3.73 -1.24 10.18
CA PHE A 66 4.48 -0.34 11.06
C PHE A 66 6.00 -0.50 10.91
N ARG A 67 6.49 -1.70 10.60
CA ARG A 67 7.91 -1.87 10.27
C ARG A 67 8.32 -1.06 9.04
N LEU A 68 7.54 -1.14 7.95
CA LEU A 68 7.79 -0.29 6.77
C LEU A 68 7.70 1.20 7.13
N LEU A 69 6.65 1.61 7.84
CA LEU A 69 6.41 3.01 8.19
C LEU A 69 7.56 3.59 9.03
N ARG A 70 8.08 2.82 10.00
CA ARG A 70 9.29 3.20 10.76
C ARG A 70 10.52 3.23 9.89
N GLU A 71 10.68 2.26 8.99
CA GLU A 71 11.80 2.25 8.06
C GLU A 71 11.82 3.53 7.22
N ILE A 72 10.69 4.07 6.80
CA ILE A 72 10.62 5.30 5.98
C ILE A 72 10.33 6.58 6.77
N ASP A 73 10.37 6.51 8.10
CA ASP A 73 10.09 7.62 9.02
C ASP A 73 8.79 8.36 8.66
N LEU A 74 7.69 7.59 8.60
CA LEU A 74 6.38 8.07 8.20
C LEU A 74 5.34 7.75 9.27
N GLU A 75 4.68 8.77 9.76
CA GLU A 75 3.52 8.66 10.63
C GLU A 75 2.25 8.93 9.81
N LEU A 76 1.20 8.17 10.07
CA LEU A 76 -0.09 8.29 9.37
C LEU A 76 -1.12 8.93 10.29
N GLU A 77 -1.96 9.79 9.74
CA GLU A 77 -3.01 10.47 10.50
C GLU A 77 -4.39 9.87 10.21
N PRO A 78 -5.16 9.44 11.23
CA PRO A 78 -6.52 8.97 11.02
C PRO A 78 -7.45 10.12 10.62
N VAL A 79 -8.04 10.05 9.43
CA VAL A 79 -8.91 11.12 8.89
C VAL A 79 -10.39 10.75 8.86
N LEU A 80 -10.72 9.46 8.72
CA LEU A 80 -12.10 8.99 8.73
C LEU A 80 -12.20 7.58 9.29
N THR A 81 -13.16 7.36 10.18
CA THR A 81 -13.53 6.04 10.68
C THR A 81 -15.02 5.83 10.48
N ALA A 82 -15.42 4.68 9.95
CA ALA A 82 -16.82 4.35 9.73
C ALA A 82 -17.09 2.85 9.93
N GLN A 83 -18.28 2.55 10.45
CA GLN A 83 -18.77 1.17 10.51
C GLN A 83 -19.35 0.78 9.15
N THR A 84 -18.99 -0.40 8.66
CA THR A 84 -19.48 -0.94 7.39
C THR A 84 -20.09 -2.33 7.58
N ARG A 85 -21.00 -2.72 6.69
CA ARG A 85 -21.60 -4.06 6.70
C ARG A 85 -20.58 -5.16 6.35
N HIS A 86 -19.76 -4.93 5.33
CA HIS A 86 -18.88 -5.97 4.79
C HIS A 86 -17.52 -6.06 5.47
N HIS A 87 -16.99 -4.94 5.98
CA HIS A 87 -15.61 -4.86 6.47
C HIS A 87 -15.51 -4.54 7.96
N GLY A 88 -16.63 -4.51 8.67
CA GLY A 88 -16.65 -4.05 10.07
C GLY A 88 -16.24 -2.58 10.14
N LYS A 89 -15.45 -2.23 11.15
CA LYS A 89 -14.84 -0.91 11.26
C LYS A 89 -13.79 -0.70 10.16
N VAL A 90 -13.88 0.42 9.47
CA VAL A 90 -12.93 0.86 8.45
C VAL A 90 -12.33 2.20 8.87
N THR A 91 -11.01 2.29 8.84
CA THR A 91 -10.26 3.51 9.14
C THR A 91 -9.43 3.91 7.93
N ILE A 92 -9.52 5.19 7.53
CA ILE A 92 -8.66 5.81 6.53
C ILE A 92 -7.58 6.59 7.27
N LEU A 93 -6.34 6.25 7.00
CA LEU A 93 -5.14 6.91 7.53
C LEU A 93 -4.45 7.65 6.39
N LYS A 94 -4.33 8.97 6.47
CA LYS A 94 -3.67 9.79 5.45
C LYS A 94 -2.16 9.83 5.67
N SER A 95 -1.41 9.71 4.58
CA SER A 95 0.04 9.92 4.60
C SER A 95 0.34 11.41 4.39
N PRO A 96 1.26 12.03 5.16
CA PRO A 96 1.75 13.37 4.89
C PRO A 96 2.67 13.44 3.67
N LYS A 97 3.17 12.29 3.18
CA LYS A 97 4.01 12.17 1.98
C LYS A 97 3.30 11.45 0.85
N GLU A 98 3.55 11.86 -0.39
CA GLU A 98 3.05 11.18 -1.59
C GLU A 98 3.89 9.91 -1.87
N PHE A 99 3.26 8.77 -2.16
CA PHE A 99 3.98 7.60 -2.66
C PHE A 99 3.94 7.53 -4.18
N LYS A 100 5.12 7.37 -4.80
CA LYS A 100 5.28 7.16 -6.24
C LYS A 100 5.87 5.79 -6.50
N LEU A 101 5.43 5.16 -7.59
CA LEU A 101 5.98 3.90 -8.07
C LEU A 101 6.76 4.15 -9.37
N GLU A 102 8.06 3.89 -9.33
CA GLU A 102 8.91 3.91 -10.51
C GLU A 102 9.31 2.48 -10.91
N VAL A 103 8.85 2.07 -12.10
CA VAL A 103 9.15 0.75 -12.65
C VAL A 103 10.48 0.78 -13.38
N ILE A 104 11.43 0.00 -12.88
CA ILE A 104 12.77 -0.12 -13.44
C ILE A 104 12.82 -1.24 -14.48
N ASN A 105 13.21 -0.88 -15.71
CA ASN A 105 13.33 -1.81 -16.84
C ASN A 105 14.75 -2.34 -17.09
N SER A 106 15.74 -1.91 -16.31
CA SER A 106 17.11 -2.45 -16.35
C SER A 106 17.80 -2.35 -14.99
N PRO A 107 18.57 -3.36 -14.54
CA PRO A 107 19.37 -3.29 -13.30
C PRO A 107 20.27 -2.05 -13.20
N LYS A 108 20.75 -1.54 -14.34
CA LYS A 108 21.60 -0.34 -14.40
C LYS A 108 20.88 0.94 -13.95
N LYS A 109 19.54 0.96 -14.03
CA LYS A 109 18.70 2.07 -13.59
C LYS A 109 18.26 1.94 -12.13
N PHE A 110 18.67 0.88 -11.45
CA PHE A 110 18.41 0.74 -10.01
C PHE A 110 19.23 1.78 -9.26
N PRO A 111 18.60 2.61 -8.40
CA PRO A 111 19.31 3.67 -7.68
C PRO A 111 20.38 3.06 -6.76
N LYS A 112 21.54 3.73 -6.66
CA LYS A 112 22.72 3.23 -5.94
C LYS A 112 23.04 3.98 -4.65
N THR A 113 22.49 5.18 -4.46
CA THR A 113 22.85 6.10 -3.36
C THR A 113 21.59 6.60 -2.65
N SER A 114 21.69 6.80 -1.34
CA SER A 114 20.65 7.39 -0.47
C SER A 114 19.29 6.69 -0.46
N ILE A 115 19.27 5.38 -0.72
CA ILE A 115 18.05 4.57 -0.72
C ILE A 115 17.96 3.67 0.50
N LYS A 116 16.76 3.52 1.06
CA LYS A 116 16.44 2.44 2.00
C LYS A 116 16.13 1.19 1.19
N LYS A 117 16.67 0.05 1.62
CA LYS A 117 16.41 -1.24 0.96
C LYS A 117 15.24 -1.92 1.65
N ALA A 118 14.26 -2.33 0.87
CA ALA A 118 13.20 -3.21 1.32
C ALA A 118 13.12 -4.42 0.38
N ARG A 119 12.31 -5.40 0.74
CA ARG A 119 12.02 -6.56 -0.12
C ARG A 119 10.55 -6.54 -0.50
N GLY A 120 10.30 -6.85 -1.77
CA GLY A 120 8.98 -6.82 -2.36
C GLY A 120 8.67 -8.06 -3.19
N ILE A 121 7.41 -8.22 -3.59
CA ILE A 121 6.96 -9.34 -4.42
C ILE A 121 6.66 -8.86 -5.83
N VAL A 122 7.42 -9.32 -6.83
CA VAL A 122 7.19 -8.99 -8.24
C VAL A 122 7.04 -10.26 -9.05
N SER A 123 5.93 -10.39 -9.78
CA SER A 123 5.64 -11.57 -10.62
C SER A 123 5.86 -12.91 -9.91
N GLY A 124 5.51 -12.98 -8.63
CA GLY A 124 5.65 -14.20 -7.81
C GLY A 124 7.10 -14.51 -7.41
N ARG A 125 7.98 -13.50 -7.31
CA ARG A 125 9.36 -13.63 -6.82
C ARG A 125 9.65 -12.56 -5.79
N ILE A 126 10.46 -12.89 -4.78
CA ILE A 126 10.94 -11.91 -3.81
C ILE A 126 12.16 -11.23 -4.41
N VAL A 127 12.11 -9.91 -4.46
CA VAL A 127 13.19 -9.09 -5.02
C VAL A 127 13.49 -7.91 -4.13
N ASP A 128 14.73 -7.44 -4.19
CA ASP A 128 15.11 -6.17 -3.59
C ASP A 128 14.39 -5.02 -4.29
N VAL A 129 13.86 -4.10 -3.49
CA VAL A 129 13.33 -2.81 -3.94
C VAL A 129 14.09 -1.69 -3.24
N ALA A 130 14.09 -0.52 -3.87
CA ALA A 130 14.65 0.67 -3.27
C ALA A 130 13.54 1.67 -2.93
N LEU A 131 13.67 2.30 -1.77
CA LEU A 131 12.81 3.35 -1.29
C LEU A 131 13.67 4.62 -1.17
N ASP A 132 13.40 5.61 -2.00
CA ASP A 132 13.96 6.95 -1.85
C ASP A 132 12.97 7.80 -1.06
N VAL A 133 13.39 8.22 0.14
CA VAL A 133 12.54 8.97 1.07
C VAL A 133 12.99 10.42 1.06
N LYS A 134 12.15 11.28 0.51
CA LYS A 134 12.37 12.72 0.48
C LYS A 134 11.45 13.40 1.51
N GLU A 135 11.51 14.72 1.53
CA GLU A 135 10.70 15.55 2.45
C GLU A 135 9.20 15.32 2.24
N ASN A 136 8.72 15.44 1.00
CA ASN A 136 7.28 15.37 0.67
C ASN A 136 6.87 14.14 -0.14
N GLU A 137 7.82 13.29 -0.55
CA GLU A 137 7.54 12.12 -1.38
C GLU A 137 8.37 10.89 -0.98
N ILE A 138 7.83 9.72 -1.27
CA ILE A 138 8.48 8.42 -1.14
C ILE A 138 8.40 7.73 -2.51
N VAL A 139 9.55 7.49 -3.14
CA VAL A 139 9.62 6.82 -4.44
C VAL A 139 10.02 5.36 -4.24
N LEU A 140 9.10 4.46 -4.58
CA LEU A 140 9.33 3.03 -4.63
C LEU A 140 9.85 2.64 -6.02
N TYR A 141 11.09 2.18 -6.06
CA TYR A 141 11.76 1.68 -7.25
C TYR A 141 11.58 0.18 -7.36
N GLN A 142 10.65 -0.24 -8.21
CA GLN A 142 10.31 -1.64 -8.41
C GLN A 142 10.94 -2.18 -9.70
N PRO A 143 11.75 -3.26 -9.66
CA PRO A 143 12.23 -3.90 -10.87
C PRO A 143 11.07 -4.57 -11.63
N LYS A 144 11.04 -4.42 -12.96
CA LYS A 144 10.11 -5.15 -13.84
C LYS A 144 10.52 -6.62 -13.96
N SER A 145 9.58 -7.49 -14.30
CA SER A 145 9.82 -8.93 -14.52
C SER A 145 10.98 -9.24 -15.48
N ILE A 146 11.24 -8.38 -16.46
CA ILE A 146 12.37 -8.55 -17.38
C ILE A 146 13.73 -8.32 -16.70
N CYS A 147 13.83 -7.42 -15.71
CA CYS A 147 15.04 -7.25 -14.90
C CYS A 147 15.33 -8.50 -14.08
N ILE A 148 14.26 -9.09 -13.54
CA ILE A 148 14.31 -10.30 -12.72
C ILE A 148 14.84 -11.48 -13.54
N ARG A 149 14.34 -11.67 -14.76
CA ARG A 149 14.84 -12.68 -15.72
C ARG A 149 16.33 -12.50 -16.09
N ASN A 150 16.86 -11.29 -15.94
CA ASN A 150 18.27 -10.98 -16.20
C ASN A 150 19.16 -11.13 -14.95
N GLY A 151 18.74 -11.91 -13.95
CA GLY A 151 19.53 -12.24 -12.77
C GLY A 151 19.49 -11.20 -11.65
N PHE A 152 18.49 -10.33 -11.62
CA PHE A 152 18.34 -9.33 -10.57
C PHE A 152 17.82 -9.94 -9.26
N ASN A 153 18.70 -10.08 -8.25
CA ASN A 153 18.47 -10.40 -6.84
C ASN A 153 17.10 -11.03 -6.52
N GLU A 154 16.88 -12.25 -7.01
CA GLU A 154 15.64 -13.00 -6.76
C GLU A 154 15.83 -14.12 -5.76
N THR A 155 14.81 -14.34 -4.94
CA THR A 155 14.74 -15.48 -4.02
C THR A 155 13.36 -16.14 -4.06
N GLY A 156 13.31 -17.44 -3.75
CA GLY A 156 12.07 -18.21 -3.60
C GLY A 156 11.40 -17.99 -2.23
N GLY A 157 10.28 -18.68 -1.96
CA GLY A 157 9.60 -18.63 -0.65
C GLY A 157 8.61 -17.46 -0.48
N VAL A 158 7.88 -17.11 -1.55
CA VAL A 158 6.93 -15.97 -1.56
C VAL A 158 5.82 -16.12 -0.51
N LEU A 159 5.33 -17.34 -0.27
CA LEU A 159 4.24 -17.57 0.68
C LEU A 159 4.70 -17.33 2.12
N GLU A 160 5.89 -17.80 2.46
CA GLU A 160 6.55 -17.61 3.75
C GLU A 160 6.83 -16.12 3.97
N PHE A 161 7.47 -15.49 2.99
CA PHE A 161 7.75 -14.06 3.03
C PHE A 161 6.47 -13.25 3.19
N SER A 162 5.40 -13.59 2.47
CA SER A 162 4.13 -12.88 2.57
C SER A 162 3.50 -13.00 3.95
N LYS A 163 3.62 -14.17 4.60
CA LYS A 163 3.12 -14.39 5.96
C LYS A 163 3.91 -13.58 7.00
N GLU A 164 5.21 -13.45 6.82
CA GLU A 164 6.12 -12.80 7.77
C GLU A 164 6.27 -11.29 7.57
N ASN A 165 6.06 -10.80 6.35
CA ASN A 165 6.43 -9.44 5.96
C ASN A 165 5.28 -8.69 5.27
N GLY A 166 4.21 -9.38 4.88
CA GLY A 166 3.20 -8.83 3.98
C GLY A 166 3.72 -8.75 2.54
N SER A 167 3.16 -7.84 1.76
CA SER A 167 3.45 -7.67 0.34
C SER A 167 3.68 -6.18 0.06
N LEU A 168 4.93 -5.85 -0.24
CA LEU A 168 5.31 -4.58 -0.84
C LEU A 168 5.51 -4.84 -2.34
N ASN A 169 4.48 -4.53 -3.15
CA ASN A 169 4.38 -4.54 -4.62
C ASN A 169 3.14 -5.27 -5.09
N ILE A 170 2.42 -4.59 -5.96
CA ILE A 170 1.18 -5.05 -6.58
C ILE A 170 1.29 -4.69 -8.04
N ILE A 171 1.86 -5.57 -8.85
CA ILE A 171 1.51 -5.54 -10.27
C ILE A 171 0.83 -6.87 -10.53
N LYS A 172 -0.47 -6.79 -10.76
CA LYS A 172 -1.21 -7.86 -11.43
C LYS A 172 -1.16 -7.58 -12.92
#